data_AF-A0A914R2E8-F1
#
_entry.id   AF-A0A914R2E8-F1
#
_cell.length_a   1.000
_cell.length_b   1.000
_cell.length_c   1.000
_cell.angle_alpha   90.00
_cell.angle_beta   90.00
_cell.angle_gamma   90.00
#
_symmetry.space_group_name_H-M   'P 1'
#
loop_
_entity.id
_entity.type
_entity.pdbx_description
1 polymer ?
#
loop_
_entity_poly.entity_id
_entity_poly.type
_entity_poly.pdbx_seq_one_letter_code
_entity_poly.pdbx_strand_id
1 'polypeptide(L)'
;LTEKKCLFEVIPEKPEVEFDTKTLEAKVGETLKISASVTGLPQPKISWYKNGIPVGAADGRPAWAFHARTADTFAEIKGLVEMTKYHFRVTAENALGNGPPIETEQPVELMEPI
;
A
#
# COMPACT_ATOMS: atom_id res chain seq x y z
N LEU A 1 26.25 9.29 -38.44
CA LEU A 1 25.85 9.09 -37.03
C LEU A 1 24.39 8.68 -37.03
N THR A 2 24.13 7.38 -37.20
CA THR A 2 22.75 6.86 -37.14
C THR A 2 22.55 6.40 -35.71
N GLU A 3 21.89 7.21 -34.89
CA GLU A 3 21.50 6.79 -33.56
C GLU A 3 20.58 5.57 -33.71
N LYS A 4 21.11 4.39 -33.38
CA LYS A 4 20.31 3.19 -33.17
C LYS A 4 19.36 3.51 -32.02
N LYS A 5 18.14 3.94 -32.34
CA LYS A 5 17.05 4.01 -31.37
C LYS A 5 16.86 2.58 -30.85
N CYS A 6 17.28 2.31 -29.61
CA CYS A 6 17.01 1.05 -28.94
C CYS A 6 15.50 0.87 -28.88
N LEU A 7 14.96 0.03 -29.76
CA LEU A 7 13.61 -0.49 -29.67
C LEU A 7 13.60 -1.56 -28.57
N PHE A 8 13.65 -1.13 -27.31
CA PHE A 8 13.11 -1.96 -26.25
C PHE A 8 11.60 -1.88 -26.43
N GLU A 9 11.00 -2.95 -26.92
CA GLU A 9 9.55 -3.07 -27.00
C GLU A 9 8.99 -2.98 -25.58
N VAL A 10 8.26 -1.90 -25.32
CA VAL A 10 7.63 -1.65 -24.01
C VAL A 10 6.35 -2.48 -24.00
N ILE A 11 6.37 -3.61 -23.30
CA ILE A 11 5.21 -4.50 -23.20
C ILE A 11 4.20 -3.88 -22.22
N PRO A 12 2.96 -3.59 -22.63
CA PRO A 12 1.94 -3.07 -21.74
C PRO A 12 1.45 -4.18 -20.79
N GLU A 13 1.43 -3.89 -19.50
CA GLU A 13 1.14 -4.85 -18.44
C GLU A 13 0.18 -4.23 -17.42
N LYS A 14 -0.70 -5.08 -16.86
CA LYS A 14 -1.53 -4.66 -15.72
C LYS A 14 -0.66 -4.44 -14.49
N PRO A 15 -1.10 -3.62 -13.54
CA PRO A 15 -0.32 -3.36 -12.35
C PRO A 15 -0.18 -4.59 -11.45
N GLU A 16 0.97 -4.75 -10.83
CA GLU A 16 1.21 -5.70 -9.74
C GLU A 16 1.84 -4.94 -8.56
N VAL A 17 1.49 -5.34 -7.35
CA VAL A 17 1.83 -4.61 -6.11
C VAL A 17 2.39 -5.61 -5.11
N GLU A 18 3.42 -5.21 -4.36
CA GLU A 18 3.96 -5.95 -3.23
C GLU A 18 4.28 -4.99 -2.07
N PHE A 19 3.92 -5.32 -0.83
CA PHE A 19 4.29 -4.49 0.33
C PHE A 19 5.79 -4.56 0.61
N ASP A 20 6.39 -3.42 0.94
CA ASP A 20 7.73 -3.40 1.52
C ASP A 20 7.62 -3.69 3.02
N THR A 21 7.92 -4.94 3.39
CA THR A 21 7.85 -5.47 4.75
C THR A 21 8.70 -4.69 5.76
N LYS A 22 9.68 -3.91 5.30
CA LYS A 22 10.58 -3.15 6.17
C LYS A 22 9.98 -1.87 6.75
N THR A 23 8.85 -1.39 6.22
CA THR A 23 8.29 -0.08 6.60
C THR A 23 7.03 -0.18 7.49
N LEU A 24 6.68 -1.39 7.96
CA LEU A 24 5.46 -1.61 8.72
C LEU A 24 5.57 -1.33 10.23
N GLU A 25 6.68 -0.74 10.69
CA GLU A 25 6.88 -0.38 12.09
C GLU A 25 6.55 1.10 12.31
N ALA A 26 5.60 1.40 13.20
CA ALA A 26 5.29 2.76 13.62
C ALA A 26 5.19 2.87 15.13
N LYS A 27 5.73 3.97 15.65
CA LYS A 27 5.54 4.38 17.05
C LYS A 27 4.23 5.12 17.20
N VAL A 28 3.68 5.05 18.40
CA VAL A 28 2.49 5.84 18.74
C VAL A 28 2.79 7.33 18.59
N GLY A 29 1.85 8.04 17.98
CA GLY A 29 1.93 9.49 17.80
C GLY A 29 2.76 9.91 16.60
N GLU A 30 3.46 8.98 15.96
CA GLU A 30 4.16 9.21 14.70
C GLU A 30 3.28 8.85 13.48
N THR A 31 3.71 9.34 12.32
CA THR A 31 3.07 9.00 11.04
C THR A 31 3.64 7.68 10.54
N LEU A 32 2.81 6.65 10.37
CA LEU A 32 3.23 5.39 9.77
C LEU A 32 3.49 5.62 8.28
N LYS A 33 4.73 5.41 7.83
CA LYS A 33 5.06 5.40 6.41
C LYS A 33 4.99 3.97 5.89
N ILE A 34 3.97 3.64 5.12
CA ILE A 34 3.86 2.34 4.47
C ILE A 34 4.32 2.45 3.02
N SER A 35 5.09 1.47 2.53
CA SER A 35 5.62 1.46 1.16
C SER A 35 5.27 0.17 0.44
N ALA A 36 5.18 0.22 -0.89
CA ALA A 36 4.89 -0.91 -1.75
C ALA A 36 5.64 -0.77 -3.08
N SER A 37 6.20 -1.86 -3.57
CA SER A 37 6.71 -1.95 -4.94
C SER A 37 5.55 -2.08 -5.91
N VAL A 38 5.57 -1.32 -7.00
CA VAL A 38 4.51 -1.35 -8.01
C VAL A 38 5.09 -1.44 -9.40
N THR A 39 4.63 -2.42 -10.17
CA THR A 39 4.96 -2.61 -11.58
C THR A 39 3.74 -2.32 -12.46
N GLY A 40 3.91 -2.38 -13.78
CA GLY A 40 2.84 -2.16 -14.75
C GLY A 40 3.07 -0.95 -15.64
N LEU A 41 2.58 -1.06 -16.88
CA LEU A 41 2.78 -0.08 -17.94
C LEU A 41 1.48 0.09 -18.73
N PRO A 42 0.92 1.31 -18.87
CA PRO A 42 1.42 2.60 -18.38
C PRO A 42 1.58 2.68 -16.85
N GLN A 43 2.38 3.62 -16.37
CA GLN A 43 2.68 3.76 -14.93
C GLN A 43 1.37 3.88 -14.11
N PRO A 44 1.17 3.02 -13.11
CA PRO A 44 -0.10 2.96 -12.39
C PRO A 44 -0.26 4.05 -11.34
N LYS A 45 -1.52 4.25 -10.93
CA LYS A 45 -1.91 5.03 -9.75
C LYS A 45 -2.20 4.07 -8.60
N ILE A 46 -1.76 4.42 -7.39
CA ILE A 46 -1.78 3.55 -6.22
C ILE A 46 -2.80 4.11 -5.22
N SER A 47 -3.72 3.26 -4.75
CA SER A 47 -4.69 3.60 -3.71
C SER A 47 -4.45 2.78 -2.46
N TRP A 48 -4.44 3.47 -1.32
CA TRP A 48 -4.14 2.94 0.00
C TRP A 48 -5.39 2.96 0.86
N TYR A 49 -5.59 1.91 1.64
CA TYR A 49 -6.72 1.73 2.53
C TYR A 49 -6.24 1.21 3.88
N LYS A 50 -6.99 1.52 4.94
CA LYS A 50 -6.76 1.00 6.29
C LYS A 50 -8.06 0.51 6.92
N ASN A 51 -7.95 -0.43 7.83
CA ASN A 51 -9.03 -0.87 8.72
C ASN A 51 -8.46 -1.01 10.14
N GLY A 52 -9.10 -0.37 11.11
CA GLY A 52 -8.73 -0.49 12.51
C GLY A 52 -9.67 -1.43 13.24
N ILE A 53 -9.11 -2.40 13.96
CA ILE A 53 -9.85 -3.32 14.84
C ILE A 53 -9.34 -3.09 16.27
N PRO A 54 -10.16 -2.52 17.17
CA PRO A 54 -9.77 -2.37 18.58
C PRO A 54 -9.44 -3.74 19.19
N VAL A 55 -8.36 -3.82 19.96
CA VAL A 55 -8.00 -5.08 20.65
C VAL A 55 -9.14 -5.47 21.60
N GLY A 56 -9.73 -6.65 21.37
CA GLY A 56 -10.88 -7.16 22.13
C GLY A 56 -12.23 -7.06 21.42
N ALA A 57 -12.31 -6.43 20.24
CA ALA A 57 -13.49 -6.50 19.38
C ALA A 57 -13.57 -7.83 18.61
N ALA A 58 -14.77 -8.29 18.25
CA ALA A 58 -14.93 -9.43 17.37
C ALA A 58 -14.42 -9.10 15.95
N ASP A 59 -13.77 -10.05 15.29
CA ASP A 59 -13.25 -9.95 13.91
C ASP A 59 -14.40 -9.91 12.89
N GLY A 60 -15.23 -8.87 12.94
CA GLY A 60 -16.17 -8.54 11.89
C GLY A 60 -15.36 -8.13 10.65
N ARG A 61 -15.70 -8.70 9.48
CA ARG A 61 -15.03 -8.36 8.21
C ARG A 61 -14.88 -6.83 8.08
N PRO A 62 -13.66 -6.31 7.84
CA PRO A 62 -13.44 -4.88 7.91
C PRO A 62 -14.08 -4.13 6.74
N ALA A 63 -14.72 -2.99 7.05
CA ALA A 63 -14.99 -1.96 6.05
C ALA A 63 -13.67 -1.22 5.77
N TRP A 64 -13.11 -1.41 4.58
CA TRP A 64 -11.90 -0.71 4.15
C TRP A 64 -12.13 0.80 4.09
N ALA A 65 -11.42 1.56 4.92
CA ALA A 65 -11.44 3.02 4.84
C ALA A 65 -10.39 3.48 3.82
N PHE A 66 -10.81 4.25 2.83
CA PHE A 66 -9.89 4.90 1.91
C PHE A 66 -8.99 5.88 2.67
N HIS A 67 -7.68 5.76 2.46
CA HIS A 67 -6.69 6.66 3.04
C HIS A 67 -6.21 7.69 2.02
N ALA A 68 -5.65 7.23 0.89
CA ALA A 68 -5.08 8.12 -0.11
C ALA A 68 -4.96 7.45 -1.49
N ARG A 69 -4.91 8.27 -2.55
CA ARG A 69 -4.48 7.85 -3.88
C ARG A 69 -3.28 8.70 -4.30
N THR A 70 -2.20 8.06 -4.69
CA THR A 70 -0.91 8.69 -4.98
C THR A 70 -0.24 8.07 -6.21
N ALA A 71 0.69 8.79 -6.81
CA ALA A 71 1.63 8.27 -7.81
C ALA A 71 2.92 7.72 -7.15
N ASP A 72 3.15 8.05 -5.87
CA ASP A 72 4.27 7.55 -5.09
C ASP A 72 4.02 6.10 -4.65
N THR A 73 5.12 5.36 -4.48
CA THR A 73 5.13 4.00 -3.96
C THR A 73 4.94 3.91 -2.44
N PHE A 74 4.63 5.02 -1.77
CA PHE A 74 4.41 5.05 -0.32
C PHE A 74 3.23 5.93 0.06
N ALA A 75 2.70 5.71 1.27
CA ALA A 75 1.72 6.57 1.91
C ALA A 75 2.06 6.85 3.37
N GLU A 76 1.76 8.07 3.79
CA GLU A 76 1.86 8.51 5.18
C GLU A 76 0.50 8.37 5.86
N ILE A 77 0.37 7.42 6.79
CA ILE A 77 -0.87 7.09 7.48
C ILE A 77 -0.86 7.73 8.87
N LYS A 78 -1.87 8.58 9.10
CA LYS A 78 -2.09 9.32 10.34
C LYS A 78 -3.35 8.85 11.06
N GLY A 79 -3.52 9.30 12.30
CA GLY A 79 -4.70 8.99 13.12
C GLY A 79 -4.83 7.49 13.37
N LEU A 80 -3.70 6.85 13.67
CA LEU A 80 -3.67 5.49 14.18
C LEU A 80 -3.78 5.56 15.72
N VAL A 81 -4.42 4.55 16.30
CA VAL A 81 -4.76 4.48 17.72
C VAL A 81 -3.95 3.36 18.36
N GLU A 82 -3.46 3.60 19.57
CA GLU A 82 -2.81 2.56 20.40
C GLU A 82 -3.71 1.34 20.60
N MET A 83 -3.07 0.18 20.81
CA MET A 83 -3.78 -1.07 21.08
C MET A 83 -4.89 -1.35 20.04
N THR A 84 -4.67 -0.91 18.81
CA THR A 84 -5.56 -1.16 17.68
C THR A 84 -4.77 -1.85 16.60
N LYS A 85 -5.30 -2.99 16.16
CA LYS A 85 -4.73 -3.78 15.07
C LYS A 85 -5.17 -3.17 13.76
N TYR A 86 -4.22 -2.79 12.91
CA TYR A 86 -4.52 -2.25 11.59
C TYR A 86 -4.14 -3.25 10.50
N HIS A 87 -5.05 -3.54 9.57
CA HIS A 87 -4.59 -4.06 8.28
C HIS A 87 -4.53 -2.92 7.27
N PHE A 88 -3.69 -3.10 6.28
CA PHE A 88 -3.58 -2.18 5.16
C PHE A 88 -3.84 -2.92 3.87
N ARG A 89 -4.48 -2.22 2.95
CA ARG A 89 -4.75 -2.71 1.60
C ARG A 89 -4.24 -1.72 0.59
N VAL A 90 -3.67 -2.25 -0.50
CA VAL A 90 -3.18 -1.47 -1.63
C VAL A 90 -3.77 -2.00 -2.91
N THR A 91 -4.16 -1.07 -3.79
CA THR A 91 -4.60 -1.39 -5.15
C THR A 91 -3.87 -0.50 -6.13
N ALA A 92 -3.52 -1.03 -7.30
CA ALA A 92 -2.93 -0.25 -8.38
C ALA A 92 -3.76 -0.34 -9.65
N GLU A 93 -3.89 0.79 -10.36
CA GLU A 93 -4.68 0.90 -11.59
C GLU A 93 -3.89 1.61 -12.70
N ASN A 94 -3.98 1.11 -13.93
CA ASN A 94 -3.50 1.81 -15.12
C ASN A 94 -4.50 1.70 -16.27
N ALA A 95 -4.12 2.14 -17.48
CA ALA A 95 -4.99 2.11 -18.65
C ALA A 95 -5.44 0.70 -19.07
N LEU A 96 -4.72 -0.35 -18.67
CA LEU A 96 -5.10 -1.75 -18.92
C LEU A 96 -6.05 -2.30 -17.84
N GLY A 97 -6.25 -1.55 -16.76
CA GLY A 97 -7.18 -1.84 -15.69
C GLY A 97 -6.52 -1.96 -14.32
N ASN A 98 -7.20 -2.66 -13.42
CA ASN A 98 -6.77 -2.86 -12.05
C ASN A 98 -5.90 -4.12 -11.91
N GLY A 99 -4.83 -3.99 -11.15
CA GLY A 99 -4.10 -5.12 -10.59
C GLY A 99 -4.90 -5.80 -9.47
N PRO A 100 -4.46 -6.99 -9.02
CA PRO A 100 -5.01 -7.60 -7.82
C PRO A 100 -4.79 -6.68 -6.60
N PRO A 101 -5.77 -6.55 -5.69
CA PRO A 101 -5.53 -5.90 -4.42
C PRO A 101 -4.57 -6.76 -3.58
N ILE A 102 -3.68 -6.12 -2.84
CA ILE A 102 -2.88 -6.78 -1.81
C ILE A 102 -3.25 -6.25 -0.44
N GLU A 103 -3.13 -7.09 0.58
CA GLU A 103 -3.48 -6.78 1.96
C GLU A 103 -2.36 -7.31 2.87
N THR A 104 -2.10 -6.64 3.99
CA THR A 104 -1.11 -7.12 4.96
C THR A 104 -1.57 -8.45 5.57
N GLU A 105 -0.72 -9.47 5.56
CA GLU A 105 -1.06 -10.79 6.12
C GLU A 105 -1.28 -10.74 7.64
N GLN A 106 -0.48 -9.93 8.33
CA GLN A 106 -0.58 -9.69 9.76
C GLN A 106 -0.98 -8.24 10.03
N PRO A 107 -1.77 -7.97 11.08
CA PRO A 107 -2.06 -6.60 11.47
C PRO A 107 -0.81 -5.90 11.98
N VAL A 108 -0.68 -4.62 11.65
CA VAL A 108 0.27 -3.71 12.25
C VAL A 108 -0.30 -3.22 13.57
N GLU A 109 0.49 -3.36 14.63
CA GLU A 109 0.21 -2.82 15.95
C GLU A 109 1.18 -1.68 16.23
N LEU A 110 0.66 -0.55 16.72
CA LEU A 110 1.52 0.51 17.23
C LEU A 110 2.04 0.11 18.60
N MET A 111 3.36 -0.06 18.72
CA MET A 111 4.01 -0.33 19.99
C MET A 111 4.50 0.98 20.62
N GLU A 112 4.33 1.11 21.94
CA GLU A 112 5.07 2.13 22.68
C GLU A 112 6.58 1.83 22.61
N PRO A 113 7.44 2.84 22.40
CA PRO A 113 8.88 2.62 22.53
C PRO A 113 9.19 2.21 23.98
N ILE A 114 9.80 1.04 24.15
CA ILE A 114 10.32 0.52 25.42
C ILE A 114 11.40 1.45 25.97
#